data_AF-A0A2S5PAW5-F1
#
_entry.id   AF-A0A2S5PAW5-F1
#
_cell.length_a   1.000
_cell.length_b   1.000
_cell.length_c   1.000
_cell.angle_alpha   90.00
_cell.angle_beta   90.00
_cell.angle_gamma   90.00
#
_symmetry.space_group_name_H-M   'P 1'
#
loop_
_entity.id
_entity.type
_entity.pdbx_description
1 polymer ?
#
loop_
_entity_poly.entity_id
_entity_poly.type
_entity_poly.pdbx_seq_one_letter_code
_entity_poly.pdbx_strand_id
1 'polypeptide(L)'
;MFNSKLTAAKHAVRGASAAIAIIGALALLPVSAHAQNASVRSACASDYGRFCPSYAVGSPQLRSCMRGIGKRLSPGCIDALVDSGEISRKEINRRR
;
A
#
# COMPACT_ATOMS: atom_id res chain seq x y z
N MET A 1 -26.89 -5.94 -8.82
CA MET A 1 -27.36 -4.76 -9.58
C MET A 1 -26.34 -3.65 -9.46
N PHE A 2 -25.68 -3.34 -10.59
CA PHE A 2 -24.82 -2.17 -10.77
C PHE A 2 -25.68 -0.91 -10.67
N ASN A 3 -25.39 -0.02 -9.73
CA ASN A 3 -26.18 1.19 -9.55
C ASN A 3 -25.63 2.36 -10.38
N SER A 4 -26.43 2.68 -11.38
CA SER A 4 -26.33 3.68 -12.43
C SER A 4 -26.44 5.12 -11.93
N LYS A 5 -25.31 5.77 -11.64
CA LYS A 5 -25.19 7.23 -11.69
C LYS A 5 -23.99 7.64 -12.54
N LEU A 6 -23.93 7.04 -13.73
CA LEU A 6 -23.07 7.46 -14.84
C LEU A 6 -23.91 8.36 -15.76
N THR A 7 -24.14 9.60 -15.33
CA THR A 7 -24.63 10.70 -16.17
C THR A 7 -23.61 11.81 -16.03
N ALA A 8 -22.57 11.81 -16.87
CA ALA A 8 -22.58 12.50 -18.16
C ALA A 8 -22.69 14.03 -17.99
N ALA A 9 -21.54 14.67 -17.80
CA ALA A 9 -21.30 16.08 -18.11
C ALA A 9 -19.78 16.22 -18.26
N LYS A 10 -19.12 15.99 -19.41
CA LYS A 10 -19.45 16.46 -20.77
C LYS A 10 -19.93 17.91 -20.78
N HIS A 11 -19.16 18.81 -20.15
CA HIS A 11 -19.08 20.19 -20.60
C HIS A 11 -17.83 20.24 -21.50
N ALA A 12 -17.93 19.81 -22.76
CA ALA A 12 -18.44 20.65 -23.86
C ALA A 12 -17.65 21.96 -23.91
N VAL A 13 -16.46 21.84 -24.49
CA VAL A 13 -15.71 22.95 -25.09
C VAL A 13 -16.68 23.76 -25.96
N ARG A 14 -17.11 24.94 -25.49
CA ARG A 14 -17.78 25.97 -26.30
C ARG A 14 -16.82 27.14 -26.36
N GLY A 15 -16.30 27.39 -27.56
CA GLY A 15 -15.39 28.48 -27.83
C GLY A 15 -16.03 29.86 -27.70
N ALA A 16 -15.14 30.84 -27.57
CA ALA A 16 -15.31 32.29 -27.70
C ALA A 16 -15.99 33.03 -26.52
N SER A 17 -15.20 33.31 -25.46
CA SER A 17 -15.16 34.60 -24.75
C SER A 17 -13.89 34.64 -23.89
N ALA A 18 -13.07 35.66 -24.11
CA ALA A 18 -11.77 35.86 -23.48
C ALA A 18 -11.89 36.11 -21.96
N ALA A 19 -11.14 35.37 -21.14
CA ALA A 19 -10.42 35.83 -19.94
C ALA A 19 -10.01 34.64 -19.03
N ILE A 20 -8.70 34.41 -18.94
CA ILE A 20 -7.90 34.16 -17.73
C ILE A 20 -8.58 33.36 -16.60
N ALA A 21 -8.18 32.09 -16.44
CA ALA A 21 -7.61 31.57 -15.18
C ALA A 21 -7.20 30.09 -15.40
N ILE A 22 -5.90 29.84 -15.53
CA ILE A 22 -5.35 28.49 -15.46
C ILE A 22 -5.43 28.05 -14.00
N ILE A 23 -6.58 27.50 -13.58
CA ILE A 23 -6.66 26.80 -12.30
C ILE A 23 -6.08 25.41 -12.57
N GLY A 24 -4.76 25.30 -12.38
CA GLY A 24 -4.08 24.02 -12.33
C GLY A 24 -4.75 23.15 -11.26
N ALA A 25 -5.50 22.15 -11.71
CA ALA A 25 -6.02 21.11 -10.83
C ALA A 25 -4.82 20.36 -10.26
N LEU A 26 -4.36 20.79 -9.09
CA LEU A 26 -3.35 20.08 -8.33
C LEU A 26 -3.95 18.74 -7.91
N ALA A 27 -3.64 17.70 -8.68
CA ALA A 27 -4.02 16.34 -8.35
C ALA A 27 -3.39 15.98 -7.00
N LEU A 28 -4.22 15.98 -5.95
CA LEU A 28 -3.89 15.44 -4.63
C LEU A 28 -3.63 13.95 -4.81
N LEU A 29 -2.36 13.58 -4.98
CA LEU A 29 -1.94 12.19 -4.90
C LEU A 29 -2.02 11.77 -3.44
N PRO A 30 -2.70 10.66 -3.09
CA PRO A 30 -2.67 10.14 -1.73
C PRO A 30 -1.25 9.65 -1.43
N VAL A 31 -0.53 10.36 -0.57
CA VAL A 31 0.73 9.87 0.00
C VAL A 31 0.38 8.81 1.04
N SER A 32 0.50 7.54 0.67
CA SER A 32 0.28 6.43 1.59
C SER A 32 1.45 6.35 2.59
N ALA A 33 1.36 7.14 3.66
CA ALA A 33 2.28 7.07 4.78
C ALA A 33 2.12 5.70 5.46
N HIS A 34 2.99 4.75 5.11
CA HIS A 34 3.05 3.47 5.81
C HIS A 34 3.60 3.74 7.21
N ALA A 35 2.71 3.89 8.19
CA ALA A 35 3.07 3.96 9.59
C ALA A 35 4.08 2.84 9.89
N GLN A 36 5.26 3.21 10.34
CA GLN A 36 6.30 2.27 10.75
C GLN A 36 5.81 1.59 12.04
N ASN A 37 5.17 0.42 11.92
CA ASN A 37 4.65 -0.26 13.10
C ASN A 37 5.82 -0.90 13.86
N ALA A 38 6.22 -0.27 14.98
CA ALA A 38 7.33 -0.72 15.81
C ALA A 38 7.13 -2.18 16.29
N SER A 39 5.88 -2.61 16.49
CA SER A 39 5.53 -3.98 16.86
C SER A 39 5.88 -5.00 15.77
N VAL A 40 5.71 -4.64 14.49
CA VAL A 40 6.14 -5.49 13.38
C VAL A 40 7.67 -5.60 13.37
N ARG A 41 8.34 -4.47 13.63
CA ARG A 41 9.80 -4.38 13.61
C ARG A 41 10.46 -5.28 14.66
N SER A 42 9.88 -5.34 15.86
CA SER A 42 10.36 -6.22 16.93
C SER A 42 9.98 -7.68 16.70
N ALA A 43 8.72 -7.96 16.33
CA ALA A 43 8.25 -9.32 16.11
C ALA A 43 8.94 -10.03 14.94
N CYS A 44 9.31 -9.29 13.89
CA CYS A 44 9.94 -9.84 12.68
C CYS A 44 11.48 -9.73 12.69
N ALA A 45 12.10 -9.28 13.79
CA ALA A 45 13.53 -8.99 13.83
C ALA A 45 14.41 -10.19 13.40
N SER A 46 14.11 -11.39 13.92
CA SER A 46 14.82 -12.61 13.56
C SER A 46 14.57 -13.05 12.11
N ASP A 47 13.34 -12.85 11.60
CA ASP A 47 12.98 -13.22 10.23
C ASP A 47 13.64 -12.28 9.21
N TYR A 48 13.83 -11.00 9.53
CA TYR A 48 14.54 -10.06 8.66
C TYR A 48 15.96 -10.53 8.36
N GLY A 49 16.72 -10.92 9.38
CA GLY A 49 18.08 -11.45 9.19
C GLY A 49 18.11 -12.78 8.45
N ARG A 50 17.09 -13.62 8.63
CA ARG A 50 17.03 -14.96 8.03
C ARG A 50 16.63 -14.96 6.56
N PHE A 51 15.67 -14.12 6.18
CA PHE A 51 15.08 -14.15 4.84
C PHE A 51 15.44 -12.94 3.98
N CYS A 52 15.69 -11.79 4.60
CA CYS A 52 15.83 -10.51 3.91
C CYS A 52 17.04 -9.69 4.41
N PRO A 53 18.26 -10.27 4.55
CA PRO A 53 19.40 -9.62 5.19
C PRO A 53 19.94 -8.41 4.41
N SER A 54 19.68 -8.33 3.10
CA SER A 54 20.15 -7.25 2.23
C SER A 54 19.36 -5.94 2.37
N TYR A 55 18.23 -5.96 3.09
CA TYR A 55 17.34 -4.80 3.18
C TYR A 55 17.36 -4.19 4.58
N ALA A 56 17.45 -2.86 4.64
CA ALA A 56 17.39 -2.14 5.90
C ALA A 56 16.03 -2.34 6.60
N VAL A 57 16.06 -2.50 7.92
CA VAL A 57 14.86 -2.66 8.75
C VAL A 57 13.93 -1.46 8.54
N GLY A 58 12.65 -1.68 8.21
CA GLY A 58 11.67 -0.62 7.96
C GLY A 58 11.70 0.00 6.55
N SER A 59 12.55 -0.53 5.65
CA SER A 59 12.52 -0.15 4.24
C SER A 59 11.31 -0.76 3.50
N PRO A 60 10.79 -0.11 2.44
CA PRO A 60 9.73 -0.69 1.63
C PRO A 60 10.17 -1.98 0.91
N GLN A 61 11.46 -2.09 0.57
CA GLN A 61 12.02 -3.31 -0.03
C GLN A 61 11.96 -4.49 0.94
N LEU A 62 12.29 -4.28 2.22
CA LEU A 62 12.17 -5.32 3.25
C LEU A 62 10.72 -5.81 3.37
N ARG A 63 9.76 -4.89 3.42
CA ARG A 63 8.32 -5.24 3.48
C ARG A 63 7.91 -6.08 2.28
N SER A 64 8.37 -5.71 1.09
CA SER A 64 8.09 -6.47 -0.13
C SER A 64 8.74 -7.86 -0.10
N CYS A 65 9.98 -7.96 0.36
CA CYS A 65 10.68 -9.23 0.54
C CYS A 65 9.90 -10.16 1.49
N MET A 66 9.53 -9.67 2.67
CA MET A 66 8.80 -10.43 3.68
C MET A 66 7.42 -10.90 3.18
N ARG A 67 6.67 -10.04 2.46
CA ARG A 67 5.43 -10.44 1.78
C ARG A 67 5.65 -11.56 0.76
N GLY A 68 6.81 -11.60 0.11
CA GLY A 68 7.22 -12.66 -0.80
C GLY A 68 7.43 -14.01 -0.10
N ILE A 69 7.96 -14.01 1.13
CA ILE A 69 8.25 -15.23 1.91
C ILE A 69 6.99 -15.95 2.40
N GLY A 70 5.93 -15.19 2.75
CA GLY A 70 4.63 -15.77 3.11
C GLY A 70 4.67 -16.65 4.37
N LYS A 71 4.24 -17.91 4.26
CA LYS A 71 4.09 -18.85 5.39
C LYS A 71 5.38 -19.25 6.10
N ARG A 72 6.52 -19.03 5.46
CA ARG A 72 7.82 -19.43 6.01
C ARG A 72 8.31 -18.49 7.12
N LEU A 73 7.65 -17.33 7.27
CA LEU A 73 7.88 -16.41 8.38
C LEU A 73 7.44 -17.04 9.71
N SER A 74 8.01 -16.53 10.80
CA SER A 74 7.62 -16.97 12.14
C SER A 74 6.16 -16.58 12.45
N PRO A 75 5.40 -17.38 13.21
CA PRO A 75 4.00 -17.10 13.53
C PRO A 75 3.79 -15.70 14.13
N GLY A 76 4.66 -15.27 15.05
CA GLY A 76 4.58 -13.94 15.65
C GLY A 76 4.78 -12.79 14.65
N CYS A 77 5.65 -12.97 13.65
CA CYS A 77 5.82 -11.99 12.58
C CYS A 77 4.61 -11.94 11.65
N ILE A 78 4.04 -13.10 11.33
CA ILE A 78 2.79 -13.21 10.56
C ILE A 78 1.65 -12.46 11.27
N ASP A 79 1.47 -12.69 12.56
CA ASP A 79 0.40 -12.06 13.32
C ASP A 79 0.58 -10.54 13.38
N ALA A 80 1.81 -10.05 13.61
CA ALA A 80 2.09 -8.62 13.60
C ALA A 80 1.86 -7.97 12.22
N LEU A 81 2.21 -8.66 11.12
CA LEU A 81 1.96 -8.21 9.75
C LEU A 81 0.46 -8.15 9.41
N VAL A 82 -0.34 -9.06 9.99
CA VAL A 82 -1.79 -9.06 9.84
C VAL A 82 -2.46 -7.97 10.67
N ASP A 83 -2.04 -7.81 11.92
CA ASP A 83 -2.53 -6.79 12.85
C ASP A 83 -2.24 -5.36 12.35
N SER A 84 -1.05 -5.15 11.80
CA SER A 84 -0.65 -3.88 11.18
C SER A 84 -1.34 -3.59 9.83
N GLY A 85 -2.09 -4.54 9.27
CA GLY A 85 -2.74 -4.39 7.97
C GLY A 85 -1.78 -4.44 6.78
N GLU A 86 -0.50 -4.79 6.98
CA GLU A 86 0.49 -4.90 5.90
C GLU A 86 0.15 -6.06 4.95
N ILE A 87 -0.43 -7.15 5.49
CA ILE A 87 -0.67 -8.40 4.75
C ILE A 87 -1.87 -9.14 5.36
N SER A 88 -2.73 -9.76 4.55
CA SER A 88 -3.85 -10.57 5.07
C SER A 88 -3.44 -12.03 5.31
N ARG A 89 -4.03 -12.69 6.32
CA ARG A 89 -3.86 -14.14 6.55
C ARG A 89 -4.25 -14.98 5.33
N LYS A 90 -5.20 -14.51 4.51
CA LYS A 90 -5.56 -15.14 3.22
C LYS A 90 -4.41 -15.07 2.22
N GLU A 91 -3.70 -13.94 2.15
CA GLU A 91 -2.57 -13.74 1.25
C GLU A 91 -1.38 -14.62 1.65
N ILE A 92 -1.08 -14.69 2.95
CA ILE A 92 -0.14 -15.67 3.50
C ILE A 92 -0.55 -17.08 3.09
N ASN A 93 -1.85 -17.39 3.19
CA ASN A 93 -2.35 -18.71 2.88
C ASN A 93 -2.16 -19.15 1.43
N ARG A 94 -2.19 -18.19 0.52
CA ARG A 94 -2.00 -18.37 -0.92
C ARG A 94 -0.53 -18.60 -1.31
N ARG A 95 0.42 -18.02 -0.55
CA ARG A 95 1.87 -18.10 -0.82
C ARG A 95 2.51 -19.30 -0.10
N ARG A 96 2.05 -20.50 -0.45
CA ARG A 96 2.51 -21.76 0.13
C ARG A 96 3.93 -22.13 -0.30
#